data_AF-A0A9D9QAY4-F1
#
_entry.id   AF-A0A9D9QAY4-F1
#
_cell.length_a   1.000
_cell.length_b   1.000
_cell.length_c   1.000
_cell.angle_alpha   90.00
_cell.angle_beta   90.00
_cell.angle_gamma   90.00
#
_symmetry.space_group_name_H-M   'P 1'
#
loop_
_entity.id
_entity.type
_entity.pdbx_description
1 polymer ?
#
loop_
_entity_poly.entity_id
_entity_poly.type
_entity_poly.pdbx_seq_one_letter_code
_entity_poly.pdbx_strand_id
1 'polypeptide(L)'
;MKRIGWGFVVCLLLAPALYALDVQVGSSFKITGIRREENRLVLPVERSKYYNVRILQRGTLQYVQQCQEPCVQELTSVEPRVLDIRSAQSRPDMWIAHVSFGGAWQITFLVFKNGKQFSVKSPKHFMFLDKKLQTATQQIILEALKQETP
;
A
#
# COMPACT_ATOMS: atom_id res chain seq x y z
N MET A 1 0.40 -16.74 75.57
CA MET A 1 -0.30 -15.44 75.48
C MET A 1 0.61 -14.39 74.86
N LYS A 2 0.31 -13.91 73.64
CA LYS A 2 0.43 -12.51 73.15
C LYS A 2 0.59 -12.46 71.61
N ARG A 3 -0.52 -12.03 71.00
CA ARG A 3 -0.71 -11.11 69.86
C ARG A 3 -0.10 -11.42 68.47
N ILE A 4 -1.05 -11.80 67.61
CA ILE A 4 -1.22 -11.49 66.18
C ILE A 4 -0.58 -10.16 65.77
N GLY A 5 0.22 -10.20 64.70
CA GLY A 5 0.59 -9.04 63.89
C GLY A 5 0.30 -9.36 62.42
N TRP A 6 -0.74 -8.75 61.88
CA TRP A 6 -1.04 -8.72 60.45
C TRP A 6 0.08 -7.99 59.70
N GLY A 7 0.70 -8.66 58.73
CA GLY A 7 1.59 -8.06 57.75
C GLY A 7 1.06 -8.33 56.36
N PHE A 8 0.11 -7.50 55.92
CA PHE A 8 -0.32 -7.41 54.53
C PHE A 8 0.87 -6.88 53.72
N VAL A 9 1.58 -7.74 52.98
CA VAL A 9 2.60 -7.30 52.02
C VAL A 9 2.10 -7.57 50.61
N VAL A 10 1.37 -6.57 50.14
CA VAL A 10 1.34 -6.02 48.78
C VAL A 10 1.90 -6.94 47.70
N CYS A 11 0.97 -7.58 46.99
CA CYS A 11 1.20 -8.24 45.71
C CYS A 11 1.52 -7.18 44.64
N LEU A 12 2.79 -6.78 44.52
CA LEU A 12 3.31 -6.06 43.37
C LEU A 12 3.69 -7.07 42.29
N LEU A 13 2.67 -7.66 41.66
CA LEU A 13 2.81 -8.25 40.33
C LEU A 13 3.00 -7.09 39.33
N LEU A 14 4.20 -6.52 39.32
CA LEU A 14 4.70 -5.80 38.16
C LEU A 14 4.98 -6.84 37.08
N ALA A 15 3.91 -7.27 36.41
CA ALA A 15 4.06 -7.85 35.09
C ALA A 15 4.74 -6.79 34.23
N PRO A 16 5.95 -7.02 33.69
CA PRO A 16 6.40 -6.20 32.58
C PRO A 16 5.37 -6.42 31.47
N ALA A 17 4.58 -5.40 31.21
CA ALA A 17 3.76 -5.31 30.02
C ALA A 17 4.68 -5.66 28.85
N LEU A 18 4.33 -6.74 28.16
CA LEU A 18 4.87 -7.15 26.88
C LEU A 18 4.61 -6.02 25.89
N TYR A 19 5.49 -5.02 25.89
CA TYR A 19 5.66 -4.17 24.73
C TYR A 19 6.46 -5.00 23.72
N ALA A 20 5.74 -5.87 23.01
CA ALA A 20 6.14 -6.21 21.65
C ALA A 20 6.02 -4.90 20.85
N LEU A 21 7.03 -4.04 20.99
CA LEU A 21 7.28 -2.94 20.10
C LEU A 21 7.75 -3.59 18.80
N ASP A 22 6.81 -4.17 18.06
CA ASP A 22 7.04 -4.69 16.71
C ASP A 22 7.11 -3.46 15.79
N VAL A 23 8.15 -2.66 15.99
CA VAL A 23 8.54 -1.56 15.11
C VAL A 23 9.19 -2.21 13.90
N GLN A 24 8.39 -2.94 13.14
CA GLN A 24 8.71 -3.20 11.74
C GLN A 24 8.50 -1.89 11.00
N VAL A 25 9.55 -1.06 10.97
CA VAL A 25 9.68 -0.01 9.96
C VAL A 25 9.98 -0.70 8.63
N GLY A 26 8.97 -1.41 8.13
CA GLY A 26 9.00 -2.15 6.89
C GLY A 26 8.44 -1.28 5.79
N SER A 27 9.31 -0.64 5.02
CA SER A 27 8.93 0.02 3.78
C SER A 27 8.16 -0.94 2.88
N SER A 28 6.91 -0.63 2.54
CA SER A 28 6.03 -1.63 1.90
C SER A 28 6.07 -1.57 0.37
N PHE A 29 6.29 -0.37 -0.18
CA PHE A 29 6.55 -0.16 -1.60
C PHE A 29 7.42 1.09 -1.82
N LYS A 30 8.06 1.17 -2.99
CA LYS A 30 8.79 2.36 -3.45
C LYS A 30 8.23 2.89 -4.75
N ILE A 31 8.31 4.20 -4.92
CA ILE A 31 7.97 4.90 -6.16
C ILE A 31 9.23 5.58 -6.70
N THR A 32 9.47 5.45 -8.00
CA THR A 32 10.69 5.97 -8.67
C THR A 32 10.34 6.90 -9.83
N GLY A 33 11.24 7.81 -10.20
CA GLY A 33 11.05 8.67 -11.37
C GLY A 33 10.10 9.83 -11.11
N ILE A 34 9.99 10.25 -9.86
CA ILE A 34 9.35 11.50 -9.43
C ILE A 34 10.32 12.63 -9.76
N ARG A 35 9.98 13.45 -10.75
CA ARG A 35 10.80 14.59 -11.13
C ARG A 35 10.32 15.85 -10.44
N ARG A 36 11.26 16.70 -10.02
CA ARG A 36 10.98 18.07 -9.56
C ARG A 36 11.37 19.03 -10.67
N GLU A 37 10.38 19.73 -11.20
CA GLU A 37 10.59 20.78 -12.20
C GLU A 37 10.05 22.08 -11.62
N GLU A 38 10.89 23.11 -11.49
CA GLU A 38 10.48 24.53 -11.31
C GLU A 38 9.24 24.75 -10.39
N ASN A 39 9.23 24.14 -9.19
CA ASN A 39 8.15 24.17 -8.18
C ASN A 39 6.93 23.24 -8.38
N ARG A 40 6.96 22.30 -9.32
CA ARG A 40 5.95 21.23 -9.46
C ARG A 40 6.56 19.83 -9.33
N LEU A 41 5.80 18.94 -8.70
CA LEU A 41 6.07 17.51 -8.72
C LEU A 41 5.50 16.91 -10.00
N VAL A 42 6.35 16.32 -10.82
CA VAL A 42 5.95 15.56 -12.00
C VAL A 42 6.03 14.08 -11.63
N LEU A 43 4.85 13.48 -11.43
CA LEU A 43 4.74 12.04 -11.26
C LEU A 43 5.04 11.34 -12.59
N PRO A 44 5.58 10.12 -12.58
CA PRO A 44 5.91 9.40 -13.79
C PRO A 44 4.65 9.08 -14.60
N VAL A 45 4.48 9.78 -15.72
CA VAL A 45 3.46 9.50 -16.73
C VAL A 45 4.13 8.75 -17.86
N GLU A 46 3.66 7.53 -18.14
CA GLU A 46 4.12 6.81 -19.33
C GLU A 46 3.39 7.33 -20.57
N ARG A 47 3.97 7.16 -21.76
CA ARG A 47 3.38 7.61 -23.05
C ARG A 47 2.02 6.96 -23.36
N SER A 48 1.65 5.92 -22.63
CA SER A 48 0.31 5.32 -22.64
C SER A 48 -0.57 6.10 -21.66
N LYS A 49 -1.80 6.46 -22.06
CA LYS A 49 -2.74 7.37 -21.38
C LYS A 49 -3.21 6.95 -19.96
N TYR A 50 -2.49 6.08 -19.27
CA TYR A 50 -2.82 5.55 -17.95
C TYR A 50 -1.99 6.26 -16.89
N TYR A 51 -2.67 6.94 -15.98
CA TYR A 51 -2.03 7.61 -14.85
C TYR A 51 -1.49 6.54 -13.90
N ASN A 52 -0.17 6.35 -13.88
CA ASN A 52 0.45 5.18 -13.23
C ASN A 52 0.51 5.30 -11.69
N VAL A 53 0.61 6.52 -11.17
CA VAL A 53 0.63 6.85 -9.75
C VAL A 53 -0.11 8.17 -9.56
N ARG A 54 -1.04 8.23 -8.61
CA ARG A 54 -1.75 9.44 -8.20
C ARG A 54 -1.65 9.59 -6.69
N ILE A 55 -1.47 10.84 -6.24
CA ILE A 55 -1.51 11.20 -4.83
C ILE A 55 -2.93 11.68 -4.52
N LEU A 56 -3.56 11.10 -3.51
CA LEU A 56 -4.94 11.40 -3.11
C LEU A 56 -5.01 12.37 -1.92
N GLN A 57 -3.93 12.49 -1.15
CA GLN A 57 -3.89 13.29 0.08
C GLN A 57 -2.83 14.39 0.03
N ARG A 58 -3.17 15.55 0.60
CA ARG A 58 -2.27 16.72 0.69
C ARG A 58 -1.03 16.44 1.55
N GLY A 59 -1.18 15.68 2.64
CA GLY A 59 -0.05 15.30 3.49
C GLY A 59 0.97 14.44 2.74
N THR A 60 0.50 13.49 1.93
CA THR A 60 1.34 12.68 1.06
C THR A 60 2.04 13.52 0.00
N LEU A 61 1.38 14.55 -0.55
CA LEU A 61 2.02 15.49 -1.47
C LEU A 61 3.20 16.21 -0.82
N GLN A 62 3.02 16.72 0.41
CA GLN A 62 4.08 17.39 1.17
C GLN A 62 5.26 16.45 1.48
N TYR A 63 4.96 15.21 1.87
CA TYR A 63 5.99 14.18 2.05
C TYR A 63 6.80 13.93 0.76
N VAL A 64 6.11 13.78 -0.38
CA VAL A 64 6.76 13.55 -1.67
C VAL A 64 7.61 14.75 -2.12
N GLN A 65 7.20 15.97 -1.75
CA GLN A 65 8.00 17.18 -2.00
C GLN A 65 9.31 17.20 -1.20
N GLN A 66 9.42 16.41 -0.12
CA GLN A 66 10.57 16.42 0.79
C GLN A 66 11.42 15.14 0.71
N CYS A 67 10.90 14.01 0.20
CA CYS A 67 11.64 12.75 0.10
C CYS A 67 12.86 12.83 -0.84
N GLN A 68 13.93 12.11 -0.53
CA GLN A 68 15.01 11.83 -1.49
C GLN A 68 14.62 10.60 -2.32
N GLU A 69 14.92 10.61 -3.63
CA GLU A 69 14.61 9.46 -4.48
C GLU A 69 15.53 8.26 -4.20
N PRO A 70 15.02 7.01 -4.21
CA PRO A 70 13.61 6.64 -4.41
C PRO A 70 12.76 6.97 -3.17
N CYS A 71 11.54 7.47 -3.36
CA CYS A 71 10.66 7.79 -2.24
C CYS A 71 10.11 6.48 -1.66
N VAL A 72 10.57 6.18 -0.45
CA VAL A 72 10.23 4.96 0.28
C VAL A 72 9.16 5.28 1.29
N GLN A 73 7.93 4.86 1.03
CA GLN A 73 6.83 5.19 1.92
C GLN A 73 6.76 4.20 3.09
N GLU A 74 6.92 4.73 4.30
CA GLU A 74 6.46 4.11 5.54
C GLU A 74 4.98 4.49 5.70
N LEU A 75 4.06 3.54 5.58
CA LEU A 75 2.63 3.78 5.76
C LEU A 75 2.21 3.16 7.09
N THR A 76 1.49 3.93 7.90
CA THR A 76 0.76 3.45 9.09
C THR A 76 -0.40 2.51 8.73
N SER A 77 -0.86 2.51 7.47
CA SER A 77 -1.72 1.47 6.90
C SER A 77 -1.46 1.31 5.39
N VAL A 78 -1.11 0.11 4.97
CA VAL A 78 -0.88 -0.30 3.58
C VAL A 78 -2.00 -1.14 3.00
N GLU A 79 -3.15 -1.23 3.69
CA GLU A 79 -4.21 -2.11 3.24
C GLU A 79 -4.70 -1.70 1.83
N PRO A 80 -4.54 -2.58 0.83
CA PRO A 80 -4.88 -2.27 -0.53
C PRO A 80 -6.40 -2.34 -0.71
N ARG A 81 -6.97 -1.37 -1.42
CA ARG A 81 -8.41 -1.34 -1.75
C ARG A 81 -8.62 -1.06 -3.22
N VAL A 82 -9.36 -1.92 -3.92
CA VAL A 82 -9.78 -1.64 -5.30
C VAL A 82 -10.82 -0.51 -5.28
N LEU A 83 -10.52 0.58 -5.98
CA LEU A 83 -11.43 1.72 -6.15
C LEU A 83 -12.32 1.54 -7.38
N ASP A 84 -11.76 0.97 -8.45
CA ASP A 84 -12.37 0.84 -9.76
C ASP A 84 -11.66 -0.28 -10.55
N ILE A 85 -12.41 -1.05 -11.33
CA ILE A 85 -11.88 -1.99 -12.30
C ILE A 85 -12.73 -1.95 -13.56
N ARG A 86 -12.09 -1.84 -14.73
CA ARG A 86 -12.80 -1.68 -16.00
C ARG A 86 -12.04 -2.30 -17.15
N SER A 87 -12.77 -2.73 -18.19
CA SER A 87 -12.17 -3.17 -19.43
C SER A 87 -11.43 -2.02 -20.13
N ALA A 88 -10.29 -2.32 -20.73
CA ALA A 88 -9.53 -1.33 -21.46
C ALA A 88 -10.07 -1.18 -22.88
N GLN A 89 -10.46 0.03 -23.26
CA GLN A 89 -10.94 0.32 -24.62
C GLN A 89 -9.90 0.00 -25.70
N SER A 90 -8.60 0.06 -25.35
CA SER A 90 -7.51 -0.18 -26.29
C SER A 90 -7.23 -1.66 -26.58
N ARG A 91 -7.65 -2.59 -25.71
CA ARG A 91 -7.33 -4.03 -25.83
C ARG A 91 -8.41 -4.89 -25.17
N PRO A 92 -9.04 -5.85 -25.88
CA PRO A 92 -10.17 -6.64 -25.38
C PRO A 92 -9.81 -7.59 -24.23
N ASP A 93 -8.58 -8.08 -24.16
CA ASP A 93 -8.10 -8.98 -23.11
C ASP A 93 -7.36 -8.25 -21.98
N MET A 94 -7.68 -6.97 -21.77
CA MET A 94 -7.02 -6.12 -20.77
C MET A 94 -8.04 -5.37 -19.93
N TRP A 95 -7.77 -5.31 -18.62
CA TRP A 95 -8.48 -4.49 -17.66
C TRP A 95 -7.51 -3.54 -16.96
N ILE A 96 -8.07 -2.43 -16.49
CA ILE A 96 -7.36 -1.41 -15.73
C ILE A 96 -7.98 -1.41 -14.35
N ALA A 97 -7.15 -1.62 -13.32
CA ALA A 97 -7.57 -1.61 -11.93
C ALA A 97 -6.92 -0.44 -11.20
N HIS A 98 -7.72 0.40 -10.56
CA HIS A 98 -7.25 1.47 -9.69
C HIS A 98 -7.27 0.98 -8.24
N VAL A 99 -6.10 0.96 -7.59
CA VAL A 99 -5.96 0.48 -6.21
C VAL A 99 -5.48 1.62 -5.31
N SER A 100 -6.21 1.86 -4.23
CA SER A 100 -5.82 2.76 -3.15
C SER A 100 -4.94 2.02 -2.14
N PHE A 101 -3.85 2.66 -1.70
CA PHE A 101 -3.07 2.23 -0.54
C PHE A 101 -3.16 3.29 0.56
N GLY A 102 -3.73 2.90 1.71
CA GLY A 102 -3.86 3.78 2.88
C GLY A 102 -4.68 5.04 2.63
N GLY A 103 -5.51 5.08 1.57
CA GLY A 103 -6.26 6.27 1.16
C GLY A 103 -5.41 7.44 0.66
N ALA A 104 -4.08 7.26 0.57
CA ALA A 104 -3.09 8.28 0.28
C ALA A 104 -2.59 8.19 -1.17
N TRP A 105 -2.46 6.98 -1.67
CA TRP A 105 -1.92 6.68 -3.00
C TRP A 105 -2.95 5.92 -3.82
N GLN A 106 -3.13 6.30 -5.08
CA GLN A 106 -3.84 5.50 -6.07
C GLN A 106 -2.85 5.03 -7.13
N ILE A 107 -2.74 3.72 -7.30
CA ILE A 107 -1.83 3.06 -8.23
C ILE A 107 -2.67 2.33 -9.28
N THR A 108 -2.30 2.47 -10.55
CA THR A 108 -3.01 1.83 -11.66
C THR A 108 -2.30 0.55 -12.06
N PHE A 109 -3.00 -0.57 -11.92
CA PHE A 109 -2.54 -1.89 -12.33
C PHE A 109 -3.19 -2.29 -13.65
N LEU A 110 -2.45 -3.03 -14.46
CA LEU A 110 -2.97 -3.65 -15.68
C LEU A 110 -3.21 -5.13 -15.44
N VAL A 111 -4.39 -5.62 -15.79
CA VAL A 111 -4.71 -7.04 -15.73
C VAL A 111 -4.85 -7.56 -17.15
N PHE A 112 -4.16 -8.65 -17.45
CA PHE A 112 -4.19 -9.29 -18.76
C PHE A 112 -4.78 -10.69 -18.64
N LYS A 113 -5.69 -11.03 -19.56
CA LYS A 113 -6.19 -12.38 -19.74
C LYS A 113 -5.33 -13.11 -20.77
N ASN A 114 -4.88 -14.31 -20.44
CA ASN A 114 -4.17 -15.19 -21.35
C ASN A 114 -4.79 -16.60 -21.26
N GLY A 115 -5.66 -16.92 -22.21
CA GLY A 115 -6.52 -18.10 -22.13
C GLY A 115 -7.47 -18.03 -20.92
N LYS A 116 -7.35 -19.00 -20.01
CA LYS A 116 -8.12 -19.06 -18.75
C LYS A 116 -7.44 -18.39 -17.56
N GLN A 117 -6.21 -17.91 -17.72
CA GLN A 117 -5.43 -17.33 -16.65
C GLN A 117 -5.44 -15.80 -16.73
N PHE A 118 -5.40 -15.16 -15.56
CA PHE A 118 -5.25 -13.71 -15.44
C PHE A 118 -3.91 -13.39 -14.80
N SER A 119 -3.27 -12.32 -15.28
CA SER A 119 -2.02 -11.82 -14.71
C SER A 119 -2.13 -10.34 -14.40
N VAL A 120 -1.68 -9.94 -13.21
CA VAL A 120 -1.67 -8.55 -12.77
C VAL A 120 -0.26 -7.98 -12.91
N LYS A 121 -0.14 -6.83 -13.56
CA LYS A 121 1.11 -6.11 -13.79
C LYS A 121 1.09 -4.77 -13.06
N SER A 122 2.08 -4.58 -12.20
CA SER A 122 2.37 -3.30 -11.56
C SER A 122 2.87 -2.28 -12.58
N PRO A 123 2.62 -0.97 -12.38
CA PRO A 123 3.19 0.06 -13.23
C PRO A 123 4.71 0.14 -13.02
N LYS A 124 5.45 0.52 -14.07
CA LYS A 124 6.94 0.51 -14.11
C LYS A 124 7.62 1.23 -12.93
N HIS A 125 7.02 2.32 -12.49
CA HIS A 125 7.56 3.22 -11.48
C HIS A 125 7.11 2.89 -10.05
N PHE A 126 6.42 1.77 -9.87
CA PHE A 126 5.96 1.28 -8.58
C PHE A 126 6.52 -0.11 -8.34
N MET A 127 7.12 -0.32 -7.19
CA MET A 127 7.67 -1.62 -6.82
C MET A 127 7.27 -1.96 -5.40
N PHE A 128 6.62 -3.12 -5.23
CA PHE A 128 6.42 -3.70 -3.91
C PHE A 128 7.78 -4.07 -3.31
N LEU A 129 7.97 -3.69 -2.05
CA LEU A 129 9.09 -4.14 -1.23
C LEU A 129 8.66 -5.30 -0.32
N ASP A 130 7.36 -5.38 -0.01
CA ASP A 130 6.74 -6.50 0.69
C ASP A 130 6.00 -7.44 -0.29
N LYS A 131 6.43 -8.71 -0.32
CA LYS A 131 5.81 -9.77 -1.13
C LYS A 131 4.41 -10.15 -0.63
N LYS A 132 4.13 -10.03 0.67
CA LYS A 132 2.80 -10.28 1.24
C LYS A 132 1.82 -9.24 0.70
N LEU A 133 2.17 -7.96 0.80
CA LEU A 133 1.38 -6.87 0.21
C LEU A 133 1.18 -7.05 -1.31
N GLN A 134 2.22 -7.46 -2.04
CA GLN A 134 2.08 -7.75 -3.47
C GLN A 134 1.03 -8.84 -3.73
N THR A 135 1.10 -9.94 -2.99
CA THR A 135 0.20 -11.10 -3.16
C THR A 135 -1.23 -10.70 -2.80
N ALA A 136 -1.41 -10.02 -1.67
CA ALA A 136 -2.71 -9.50 -1.23
C ALA A 136 -3.31 -8.55 -2.28
N THR A 137 -2.51 -7.63 -2.82
CA THR A 137 -2.97 -6.70 -3.87
C THR A 137 -3.41 -7.45 -5.13
N GLN A 138 -2.65 -8.45 -5.57
CA GLN A 138 -3.03 -9.25 -6.74
C GLN A 138 -4.33 -10.01 -6.50
N GLN A 139 -4.50 -10.58 -5.31
CA GLN A 139 -5.70 -11.32 -4.95
C GLN A 139 -6.95 -10.43 -4.99
N ILE A 140 -6.92 -9.26 -4.34
CA ILE A 140 -8.09 -8.37 -4.32
C ILE A 140 -8.46 -7.85 -5.73
N ILE A 141 -7.46 -7.64 -6.60
CA ILE A 141 -7.71 -7.20 -7.98
C ILE A 141 -8.42 -8.31 -8.76
N LEU A 142 -7.95 -9.55 -8.61
CA LEU A 142 -8.55 -10.70 -9.28
C LEU A 142 -9.95 -11.05 -8.74
N GLU A 143 -10.18 -10.86 -7.44
CA GLU A 143 -11.50 -11.01 -6.83
C GLU A 143 -12.47 -9.94 -7.33
N ALA A 144 -12.06 -8.67 -7.38
CA ALA A 144 -12.86 -7.59 -7.96
C ALA A 144 -13.15 -7.83 -9.45
N LEU A 145 -12.19 -8.37 -10.20
CA LEU A 145 -12.39 -8.69 -11.62
C LEU A 145 -13.50 -9.72 -11.84
N LYS A 146 -13.58 -10.75 -10.99
CA LYS A 146 -14.64 -11.76 -11.06
C LYS A 146 -16.04 -11.18 -10.83
N GLN A 147 -16.15 -10.08 -10.09
CA GLN A 147 -17.42 -9.40 -9.87
C GLN A 147 -17.85 -8.57 -11.09
N GLU A 148 -16.88 -8.07 -11.87
CA GLU A 148 -17.11 -7.28 -13.09
C GLU A 148 -17.39 -8.17 -14.32
N THR A 149 -16.82 -9.38 -14.36
CA THR A 149 -17.05 -10.37 -15.43
C THR A 149 -17.84 -11.58 -14.89
N PRO A 150 -19.19 -11.57 -14.97
CA PRO A 150 -20.01 -12.71 -14.59
C PRO A 150 -19.82 -13.94 -15.50
#